data_AF-A0A960ZLJ4-F1
#
_entry.id   AF-A0A960ZLJ4-F1
#
_cell.length_a   1.000
_cell.length_b   1.000
_cell.length_c   1.000
_cell.angle_alpha   90.00
_cell.angle_beta   90.00
_cell.angle_gamma   90.00
#
_symmetry.space_group_name_H-M   'P 1'
#
loop_
_entity.id
_entity.type
_entity.pdbx_description
1 polymer ?
#
loop_
_entity_poly.entity_id
_entity_poly.type
_entity_poly.pdbx_seq_one_letter_code
_entity_poly.pdbx_strand_id
1 'polypeptide(L)'
;MAKAPQNAISPTREENFPEWYQQVVRASDLAENSEVRGCMVIKPWGYGLWEQIQRQLDAWFKATGHKNAYFPLLIPVSYLEKEATHVEGFATECAVVTHHRLELKDGKMVPSGELTEPYVIRPTSETIIGAAFARWVQSYRDLPLLINQWANVMRW
;
A
#
# COMPACT_ATOMS: atom_id res chain seq x y z
N MET A 1 38.95 18.16 28.59
CA MET A 1 38.14 18.09 27.35
C MET A 1 36.68 18.24 27.75
N ALA A 2 35.90 19.09 27.09
CA ALA A 2 34.48 19.22 27.38
C ALA A 2 33.78 17.89 27.09
N LYS A 3 32.87 17.45 27.96
CA LYS A 3 32.07 16.24 27.75
C LYS A 3 31.23 16.45 26.50
N ALA A 4 31.30 15.53 25.54
CA ALA A 4 30.48 15.61 24.33
C ALA A 4 29.00 15.69 24.71
N PRO A 5 28.18 16.48 23.97
CA PRO A 5 26.76 16.62 24.26
C PRO A 5 26.08 15.24 24.23
N GLN A 6 25.31 14.95 25.27
CA GLN A 6 24.60 13.68 25.40
C GLN A 6 23.28 13.78 24.63
N ASN A 7 23.19 13.10 23.49
CA ASN A 7 21.99 13.05 22.66
C ASN A 7 21.02 11.98 23.18
N ALA A 8 19.72 12.19 23.00
CA ALA A 8 18.69 11.20 23.30
C ALA A 8 18.72 9.98 22.38
N ILE A 9 19.32 10.13 21.19
CA ILE A 9 19.50 9.10 20.16
C ILE A 9 20.99 8.96 19.87
N SER A 10 21.49 7.72 19.78
CA SER A 10 22.90 7.41 19.48
C SER A 10 22.98 6.09 18.72
N PRO A 11 23.59 6.04 17.51
CA PRO A 11 24.49 7.00 16.89
C PRO A 11 23.79 8.25 16.35
N THR A 12 24.55 9.31 16.05
CA THR A 12 24.05 10.48 15.33
C THR A 12 23.78 10.15 13.85
N ARG A 13 23.04 11.04 13.20
CA ARG A 13 22.69 10.92 11.78
C ARG A 13 23.92 10.76 10.86
N GLU A 14 25.01 11.47 11.16
CA GLU A 14 26.23 11.49 10.35
C GLU A 14 27.08 10.22 10.55
N GLU A 15 27.05 9.64 11.75
CA GLU A 15 27.84 8.45 12.10
C GLU A 15 27.24 7.17 11.51
N ASN A 16 25.93 7.00 11.61
CA ASN A 16 25.23 5.83 11.08
C ASN A 16 23.75 6.16 10.87
N PHE A 17 23.45 6.61 9.66
CA PHE A 17 22.11 7.03 9.26
C PHE A 17 21.04 5.91 9.42
N PRO A 18 21.26 4.66 8.95
CA PRO A 18 20.26 3.60 9.10
C PRO A 18 19.83 3.34 10.54
N GLU A 19 20.80 3.21 11.46
CA GLU A 19 20.50 2.94 12.87
C GLU A 19 19.87 4.17 13.55
N TRP A 20 20.41 5.36 13.29
CA TRP A 20 19.84 6.61 13.78
C TRP A 20 18.37 6.76 13.37
N TYR A 21 18.03 6.47 12.11
CA TYR A 21 16.66 6.56 11.61
C TYR A 21 15.71 5.60 12.35
N GLN A 22 16.12 4.35 12.53
CA GLN A 22 15.33 3.36 13.27
C GLN A 22 15.13 3.76 14.73
N GLN A 23 16.16 4.31 15.38
CA GLN A 23 16.04 4.80 16.74
C GLN A 23 15.12 6.02 16.83
N VAL A 24 15.19 6.98 15.91
CA VAL A 24 14.28 8.12 15.88
C VAL A 24 12.83 7.67 15.74
N VAL A 25 12.53 6.80 14.78
CA VAL A 25 11.16 6.28 14.55
C VAL A 25 10.62 5.58 15.79
N ARG A 26 11.45 4.74 16.44
CA ARG A 26 11.07 4.00 17.65
C ARG A 26 10.90 4.92 18.86
N ALA A 27 11.87 5.80 19.12
CA ALA A 27 11.88 6.66 20.30
C ALA A 27 10.80 7.76 20.24
N SER A 28 10.36 8.13 19.05
CA SER A 28 9.24 9.07 18.84
C SER A 28 7.87 8.39 18.77
N ASP A 29 7.81 7.07 18.99
CA ASP A 29 6.57 6.29 18.98
C ASP A 29 5.79 6.33 17.66
N LEU A 30 6.49 6.49 16.52
CA LEU A 30 5.86 6.63 15.20
C LEU A 30 5.43 5.28 14.61
N ALA A 31 6.32 4.30 14.62
CA ALA A 31 6.09 2.98 14.04
C ALA A 31 6.98 1.92 14.68
N GLU A 32 6.58 0.67 14.54
CA GLU A 32 7.36 -0.51 14.96
C GLU A 32 7.37 -1.58 13.86
N ASN A 33 8.39 -2.43 13.88
CA ASN A 33 8.48 -3.53 12.91
C ASN A 33 7.36 -4.54 13.17
N SER A 34 6.76 -5.04 12.08
CA SER A 34 5.85 -6.18 12.13
C SER A 34 6.64 -7.49 12.17
N GLU A 35 5.96 -8.57 12.58
CA GLU A 35 6.45 -9.96 12.41
C GLU A 35 6.58 -10.34 10.92
N VAL A 36 5.94 -9.60 10.02
CA VAL A 36 6.08 -9.77 8.57
C VAL A 36 7.22 -8.88 8.07
N ARG A 37 8.24 -9.51 7.47
CA ARG A 37 9.38 -8.80 6.88
C ARG A 37 8.91 -7.75 5.87
N GLY A 38 9.48 -6.55 5.96
CA GLY A 38 9.13 -5.42 5.08
C GLY A 38 7.84 -4.70 5.47
N CYS A 39 7.13 -5.16 6.51
CA CYS A 39 5.94 -4.51 7.05
C CYS A 39 6.23 -3.82 8.38
N MET A 40 5.43 -2.79 8.70
CA MET A 40 5.48 -2.06 9.96
C MET A 40 4.06 -1.83 10.48
N VAL A 41 3.94 -1.75 11.80
CA VAL A 41 2.75 -1.20 12.45
C VAL A 41 2.99 0.30 12.64
N ILE A 42 2.16 1.12 12.00
CA ILE A 42 2.19 2.57 12.19
C ILE A 42 1.36 2.88 13.45
N LYS A 43 2.01 3.42 14.48
CA LYS A 43 1.38 3.70 15.78
C LYS A 43 0.51 4.96 15.70
N PRO A 44 -0.39 5.22 16.67
CA PRO A 44 -1.29 6.37 16.62
C PRO A 44 -0.60 7.71 16.37
N TRP A 45 0.58 7.94 16.96
CA TRP A 45 1.34 9.17 16.73
C TRP A 45 1.81 9.29 15.27
N GLY A 46 2.35 8.22 14.69
CA GLY A 46 2.73 8.18 13.28
C GLY A 46 1.54 8.25 12.33
N TYR A 47 0.44 7.57 12.65
CA TYR A 47 -0.76 7.57 11.83
C TYR A 47 -1.46 8.93 11.85
N GLY A 48 -1.39 9.65 12.98
CA GLY A 48 -1.86 11.02 13.08
C GLY A 48 -1.21 11.95 12.04
N LEU A 49 0.08 11.77 11.73
CA LEU A 49 0.74 12.53 10.65
C LEU A 49 0.09 12.23 9.29
N TRP A 50 -0.18 10.96 9.01
CA TRP A 50 -0.87 10.56 7.78
C TRP A 50 -2.28 11.14 7.69
N GLU A 51 -3.05 11.14 8.78
CA GLU A 51 -4.40 11.74 8.80
C GLU A 51 -4.37 13.25 8.48
N GLN A 52 -3.35 13.98 8.96
CA GLN A 52 -3.18 15.40 8.62
C GLN A 52 -2.86 15.60 7.14
N ILE A 53 -1.94 14.80 6.60
CA ILE A 53 -1.56 14.84 5.18
C ILE A 53 -2.78 14.51 4.31
N GLN A 54 -3.46 13.40 4.62
CA GLN A 54 -4.63 12.94 3.89
C GLN A 54 -5.71 14.02 3.87
N ARG A 55 -6.06 14.59 5.04
CA ARG A 55 -7.09 15.63 5.12
C ARG A 55 -6.77 16.85 4.25
N GLN A 56 -5.52 17.30 4.25
CA GLN A 56 -5.13 18.48 3.48
C GLN A 56 -5.12 18.22 1.98
N LEU A 57 -4.55 17.10 1.55
CA LEU A 57 -4.52 16.69 0.14
C LEU A 57 -5.92 16.41 -0.39
N ASP A 58 -6.76 15.74 0.41
CA ASP A 58 -8.14 15.44 0.06
C ASP A 58 -8.97 16.71 -0.19
N ALA A 59 -8.78 17.75 0.63
CA ALA A 59 -9.39 19.06 0.41
C ALA A 59 -8.92 19.70 -0.91
N TRP A 60 -7.62 19.59 -1.25
CA TRP A 60 -7.07 20.13 -2.50
C TRP A 60 -7.55 19.37 -3.74
N PHE A 61 -7.65 18.04 -3.66
CA PHE A 61 -8.21 17.23 -4.74
C PHE A 61 -9.69 17.57 -4.98
N LYS A 62 -10.48 17.72 -3.90
CA LYS A 62 -11.89 18.14 -4.02
C LYS A 62 -12.04 19.54 -4.60
N ALA A 63 -11.16 20.48 -4.23
CA ALA A 63 -11.16 21.83 -4.79
C ALA A 63 -10.90 21.86 -6.31
N THR A 64 -10.25 20.83 -6.85
CA THR A 64 -9.99 20.68 -8.29
C THR A 64 -11.01 19.79 -9.01
N GLY A 65 -12.09 19.40 -8.34
CA GLY A 65 -13.19 18.61 -8.92
C GLY A 65 -13.01 17.10 -8.85
N HIS A 66 -11.95 16.59 -8.20
CA HIS A 66 -11.78 15.16 -7.99
C HIS A 66 -12.80 14.61 -7.01
N LYS A 67 -13.24 13.37 -7.26
CA LYS A 67 -14.12 12.62 -6.39
C LYS A 67 -13.42 11.37 -5.88
N ASN A 68 -13.56 11.08 -4.60
CA ASN A 68 -13.03 9.84 -4.06
C ASN A 68 -13.89 8.65 -4.51
N ALA A 69 -13.24 7.57 -4.92
CA ALA A 69 -13.82 6.27 -5.13
C ALA A 69 -12.93 5.21 -4.48
N TYR A 70 -13.46 4.00 -4.32
CA TYR A 70 -12.69 2.88 -3.81
C TYR A 70 -12.81 1.71 -4.77
N PHE A 71 -11.66 1.22 -5.24
CA PHE A 71 -11.57 0.04 -6.09
C PHE A 71 -11.14 -1.16 -5.25
N PRO A 72 -11.58 -2.40 -5.60
CA PRO A 72 -11.21 -3.61 -4.89
C PRO A 72 -9.70 -3.81 -4.73
N LEU A 73 -9.30 -4.46 -3.64
CA LEU A 73 -7.90 -4.83 -3.37
C LEU A 73 -7.37 -5.95 -4.27
N LEU A 74 -8.25 -6.89 -4.61
CA LEU A 74 -7.91 -8.06 -5.41
C LEU A 74 -8.14 -7.75 -6.89
N ILE A 75 -7.14 -8.04 -7.72
CA ILE A 75 -7.16 -7.85 -9.17
C ILE A 75 -6.98 -9.23 -9.82
N PRO A 76 -7.85 -9.66 -10.74
CA PRO A 76 -7.67 -10.92 -11.45
C PRO A 76 -6.34 -10.94 -12.20
N VAL A 77 -5.61 -12.06 -12.20
CA VAL A 77 -4.35 -12.15 -12.94
C VAL A 77 -4.56 -11.87 -14.43
N SER A 78 -5.69 -12.30 -15.00
CA SER A 78 -6.05 -12.01 -16.40
C SER A 78 -6.15 -10.51 -16.74
N TYR A 79 -6.32 -9.64 -15.74
CA TYR A 79 -6.33 -8.18 -15.96
C TYR A 79 -4.90 -7.63 -16.11
N LEU A 80 -3.92 -8.20 -15.39
CA LEU A 80 -2.52 -7.83 -15.53
C LEU A 80 -1.95 -8.32 -16.86
N GLU A 81 -2.30 -9.54 -17.28
CA GLU A 81 -1.83 -10.13 -18.54
C GLU A 81 -2.24 -9.30 -19.77
N LYS A 82 -3.40 -8.63 -19.71
CA LYS A 82 -3.88 -7.75 -20.78
C LYS A 82 -3.05 -6.48 -20.95
N GLU A 83 -2.32 -6.06 -19.92
CA GLU A 83 -1.42 -4.89 -19.93
C GLU A 83 0.04 -5.32 -20.17
N ALA A 84 0.26 -6.38 -20.97
CA ALA A 84 1.52 -7.09 -21.19
C ALA A 84 2.80 -6.23 -21.34
N THR A 85 2.68 -4.99 -21.84
CA THR A 85 3.80 -4.05 -21.95
C THR A 85 4.32 -3.51 -20.62
N HIS A 86 3.52 -3.57 -19.54
CA HIS A 86 3.91 -3.16 -18.18
C HIS A 86 4.25 -4.37 -17.29
N VAL A 87 4.05 -5.60 -17.77
CA VAL A 87 4.07 -6.83 -16.94
C VAL A 87 5.47 -7.21 -16.48
N GLU A 88 6.52 -6.93 -17.25
CA GLU A 88 7.89 -7.37 -16.90
C GLU A 88 8.41 -6.78 -15.59
N GLY A 89 7.99 -5.56 -15.21
CA GLY A 89 8.39 -4.93 -13.95
C GLY A 89 7.47 -5.22 -12.77
N PHE A 90 6.15 -5.34 -12.99
CA PHE A 90 5.19 -5.54 -11.91
C PHE A 90 5.02 -7.00 -11.49
N ALA A 91 5.19 -7.95 -12.42
CA ALA A 91 4.92 -9.35 -12.15
C ALA A 91 5.81 -9.95 -11.05
N THR A 92 7.06 -9.46 -10.92
CA THR A 92 8.02 -9.96 -9.94
C THR A 92 7.71 -9.54 -8.51
N GLU A 93 6.89 -8.50 -8.30
CA GLU A 93 6.62 -7.92 -6.98
C GLU A 93 5.18 -8.19 -6.49
N CYS A 94 4.38 -9.02 -7.19
CA CYS A 94 2.98 -9.23 -6.86
C CYS A 94 2.77 -10.37 -5.84
N ALA A 95 2.06 -10.09 -4.74
CA ALA A 95 1.51 -11.13 -3.87
C ALA A 95 0.26 -11.76 -4.50
N VAL A 96 0.24 -13.09 -4.64
CA VAL A 96 -0.82 -13.85 -5.31
C VAL A 96 -1.69 -14.60 -4.30
N VAL A 97 -3.01 -14.50 -4.45
CA VAL A 97 -4.03 -15.21 -3.69
C VAL A 97 -4.60 -16.34 -4.55
N THR A 98 -4.37 -17.57 -4.13
CA THR A 98 -4.80 -18.79 -4.86
C THR A 98 -5.89 -19.58 -4.14
N HIS A 99 -6.13 -19.31 -2.85
CA HIS A 99 -7.06 -20.04 -2.00
C HIS A 99 -7.94 -19.07 -1.21
N HIS A 100 -9.21 -19.43 -0.97
CA HIS A 100 -10.18 -18.54 -0.30
C HIS A 100 -10.55 -18.99 1.12
N ARG A 101 -10.04 -20.13 1.60
CA ARG A 101 -10.30 -20.60 2.96
C ARG A 101 -9.11 -21.31 3.59
N LEU A 102 -9.17 -21.45 4.90
CA LEU A 102 -8.26 -22.27 5.69
C LEU A 102 -9.04 -23.45 6.27
N GLU A 103 -8.39 -24.62 6.32
CA GLU A 103 -8.88 -25.82 6.98
C GLU A 103 -7.91 -26.24 8.09
N LEU A 104 -8.46 -26.78 9.19
CA LEU A 104 -7.64 -27.39 10.23
C LEU A 104 -7.32 -28.84 9.82
N LYS A 105 -6.06 -29.13 9.52
CA LYS A 105 -5.55 -30.49 9.29
C LYS A 105 -4.41 -30.76 10.25
N ASP A 106 -4.54 -31.83 11.03
CA ASP A 106 -3.54 -32.24 12.03
C ASP A 106 -3.11 -31.10 12.97
N GLY A 107 -4.09 -30.28 13.41
CA GLY A 107 -3.86 -29.14 14.30
C GLY A 107 -3.22 -27.91 13.64
N LYS A 108 -3.00 -27.92 12.31
CA LYS A 108 -2.46 -26.80 11.54
C LYS A 108 -3.49 -26.22 10.58
N MET A 109 -3.51 -24.89 10.47
CA MET A 109 -4.31 -24.20 9.46
C MET A 109 -3.61 -24.32 8.10
N VAL A 110 -4.27 -24.93 7.12
CA VAL A 110 -3.74 -25.09 5.76
C VAL A 110 -4.69 -24.45 4.73
N PRO A 111 -4.17 -23.81 3.67
CA PRO A 111 -4.99 -23.33 2.57
C PRO A 111 -5.82 -24.45 1.95
N SER A 112 -7.09 -24.14 1.64
CA SER A 112 -8.00 -25.01 0.89
C SER A 112 -9.01 -24.13 0.13
N GLY A 113 -9.86 -24.75 -0.69
CA GLY A 113 -10.75 -23.99 -1.58
C GLY A 113 -9.94 -23.20 -2.61
N GLU A 114 -9.29 -23.92 -3.52
CA GLU A 114 -8.56 -23.33 -4.64
C GLU A 114 -9.53 -22.49 -5.48
N LEU A 115 -9.08 -21.29 -5.84
CA LEU A 115 -9.86 -20.36 -6.65
C LEU A 115 -9.85 -20.78 -8.12
N THR A 116 -10.95 -20.54 -8.82
CA THR A 116 -11.05 -20.82 -10.27
C THR A 116 -10.10 -19.95 -11.10
N GLU A 117 -9.77 -18.76 -10.62
CA GLU A 117 -8.74 -17.87 -11.15
C GLU A 117 -7.97 -17.26 -9.97
N PRO A 118 -6.63 -17.19 -10.02
CA PRO A 118 -5.85 -16.47 -9.02
C PRO A 118 -6.05 -14.95 -9.09
N TYR A 119 -5.93 -14.29 -7.94
CA TYR A 119 -5.92 -12.83 -7.85
C TYR A 119 -4.57 -12.35 -7.35
N VAL A 120 -4.20 -11.12 -7.71
CA VAL A 120 -3.09 -10.41 -7.05
C VAL A 120 -3.64 -9.39 -6.07
N ILE A 121 -2.91 -9.16 -4.98
CA ILE A 121 -3.11 -7.99 -4.14
C ILE A 121 -2.56 -6.79 -4.91
N ARG A 122 -3.32 -5.69 -5.00
CA ARG A 122 -2.97 -4.53 -5.82
C ARG A 122 -1.50 -4.07 -5.62
N PRO A 123 -0.65 -4.10 -6.67
CA PRO A 123 0.64 -3.39 -6.69
C PRO A 123 0.47 -1.94 -7.18
N THR A 124 -0.61 -1.73 -7.92
CA THR A 124 -1.11 -0.48 -8.47
C THR A 124 -2.57 -0.71 -8.91
N SER A 125 -3.30 0.29 -9.44
CA SER A 125 -4.76 0.17 -9.69
C SER A 125 -5.20 0.47 -11.12
N GLU A 126 -4.28 0.72 -12.04
CA GLU A 126 -4.53 1.14 -13.41
C GLU A 126 -5.42 0.13 -14.14
N THR A 127 -5.17 -1.17 -14.01
CA THR A 127 -5.96 -2.23 -14.67
C THR A 127 -7.42 -2.24 -14.23
N ILE A 128 -7.67 -2.21 -12.92
CA ILE A 128 -9.02 -2.26 -12.37
C ILE A 128 -9.77 -0.94 -12.57
N ILE A 129 -9.07 0.19 -12.47
CA ILE A 129 -9.61 1.52 -12.71
C ILE A 129 -9.94 1.69 -14.20
N GLY A 130 -9.04 1.31 -15.10
CA GLY A 130 -9.25 1.37 -16.54
C GLY A 130 -10.46 0.55 -16.98
N ALA A 131 -10.59 -0.68 -16.48
CA ALA A 131 -11.76 -1.52 -16.75
C ALA A 131 -13.07 -0.88 -16.25
N ALA A 132 -13.05 -0.21 -15.10
CA ALA A 132 -14.21 0.52 -14.59
C ALA A 132 -14.53 1.77 -15.42
N PHE A 133 -13.51 2.56 -15.77
CA PHE A 133 -13.64 3.78 -16.56
C PHE A 133 -14.20 3.48 -17.95
N ALA A 134 -13.79 2.38 -18.58
CA ALA A 134 -14.35 1.92 -19.86
C ALA A 134 -15.86 1.62 -19.78
N ARG A 135 -16.38 1.28 -18.59
CA ARG A 135 -17.84 1.12 -18.37
C ARG A 135 -18.51 2.45 -18.03
N TRP A 136 -17.83 3.34 -17.31
CA TRP A 136 -18.41 4.61 -16.86
C TRP A 136 -18.48 5.67 -17.95
N VAL A 137 -17.51 5.69 -18.87
CA VAL A 137 -17.45 6.67 -19.96
C VAL A 137 -18.14 6.09 -21.19
N GLN A 138 -19.34 6.58 -21.48
CA GLN A 138 -20.14 6.18 -22.66
C GLN A 138 -20.23 7.31 -23.71
N SER A 139 -19.94 8.55 -23.31
CA SER A 139 -19.97 9.73 -24.16
C SER A 139 -18.87 10.72 -23.80
N TYR A 140 -18.55 11.63 -24.73
CA TYR A 140 -17.66 12.77 -24.45
C TYR A 140 -18.14 13.63 -23.27
N ARG A 141 -19.45 13.59 -22.97
CA ARG A 141 -20.07 14.35 -21.87
C ARG A 141 -19.72 13.81 -20.49
N ASP A 142 -19.26 12.56 -20.39
CA ASP A 142 -18.85 11.94 -19.13
C ASP A 142 -17.43 12.37 -18.72
N LEU A 143 -16.75 13.14 -19.58
CA LEU A 143 -15.40 13.65 -19.36
C LEU A 143 -15.43 15.15 -18.95
N PRO A 144 -14.45 15.60 -18.14
CA PRO A 144 -13.35 14.82 -17.56
C PRO A 144 -13.78 13.95 -16.37
N LEU A 145 -13.18 12.77 -16.26
CA LEU A 145 -13.35 11.89 -15.11
C LEU A 145 -12.18 12.06 -14.13
N LEU A 146 -12.44 12.71 -13.00
CA LEU A 146 -11.44 13.05 -11.98
C LEU A 146 -11.68 12.22 -10.73
N ILE A 147 -10.91 11.14 -10.55
CA ILE A 147 -11.09 10.19 -9.44
C ILE A 147 -9.82 10.06 -8.61
N ASN A 148 -9.99 10.03 -7.29
CA ASN A 148 -8.94 9.75 -6.32
C ASN A 148 -9.30 8.50 -5.50
N GLN A 149 -8.30 7.78 -5.01
CA GLN A 149 -8.48 6.71 -4.02
C GLN A 149 -7.42 6.80 -2.93
N TRP A 150 -7.84 6.61 -1.68
CA TRP A 150 -6.93 6.39 -0.56
C TRP A 150 -6.94 4.90 -0.23
N ALA A 151 -5.83 4.20 -0.45
CA ALA A 151 -5.75 2.75 -0.29
C ALA A 151 -4.35 2.30 0.11
N ASN A 152 -4.26 1.10 0.67
CA ASN A 152 -3.01 0.37 0.82
C ASN A 152 -2.60 -0.29 -0.50
N VAL A 153 -1.30 -0.46 -0.67
CA VAL A 153 -0.67 -1.09 -1.83
C VAL A 153 0.34 -2.11 -1.32
N MET A 154 0.51 -3.22 -2.03
CA MET A 154 1.49 -4.26 -1.70
C MET A 154 2.40 -4.52 -2.89
N ARG A 155 3.70 -4.41 -2.66
CA ARG A 155 4.77 -4.85 -3.57
C ARG A 155 5.76 -5.63 -2.72
N TRP A 156 6.08 -6.84 -3.17
CA TRP A 156 6.91 -7.80 -2.44
C TRP A 156 8.36 -7.76 -2.93
#